data_AF-I2JI79-F1
#
_entry.id   AF-I2JI79-F1
#
_cell.length_a   1.000
_cell.length_b   1.000
_cell.length_c   1.000
_cell.angle_alpha   90.00
_cell.angle_beta   90.00
_cell.angle_gamma   90.00
#
_symmetry.space_group_name_H-M   'P 1'
#
loop_
_entity.id
_entity.type
_entity.pdbx_description
1 polymer ?
#
loop_
_entity_poly.entity_id
_entity_poly.type
_entity_poly.pdbx_seq_one_letter_code
_entity_poly.pdbx_strand_id
1 'polypeptide(L)'
;MTDLDHYIRAATRDNTRLSYRAAVEHFESHWGGFLPATADSVARYLVDYANTLSVNTLRQRLAGLAAWHLDQGFPDPTKAPHVKKVLKGIAELHPVVPKQAKPIQLDQLTLLVSSFDHFIETGSPKEALQSIRDKALLLIGFWRAFRSDELARLSVEHIQAESGKGMDIFVPRSKGDHSRLGRRYKAPALKQLCPVEAYLDWVSAAQIKVGPVFRSINRWGHISEDALHPASIIGIIQQCCSRADIDEANLFSSHSLRRGFATWANAQGWDTKSLMEYVGWKDVQSAMRYIDSPDPFAQYRTETGIATVIAPIEQDEQKTIQTLLEVLLVLEPYSKLSKRTDRAKKLIEGYCLSPLSMNKVNLEGRHYEIMVEHSDYDSLDEILDELLHRMHEIASENQCMLEVSVRDPRTDKHWD
;
A
#
# COMPACT_ATOMS: atom_id res chain seq x y z
N MET A 1 -18.92 -22.55 -14.48
CA MET A 1 -19.28 -21.24 -13.89
C MET A 1 -20.40 -20.71 -14.76
N THR A 2 -21.59 -20.48 -14.22
CA THR A 2 -22.73 -20.02 -15.05
C THR A 2 -22.52 -18.56 -15.47
N ASP A 3 -23.14 -18.11 -16.56
CA ASP A 3 -23.07 -16.70 -16.97
C ASP A 3 -23.57 -15.77 -15.86
N LEU A 4 -24.57 -16.20 -15.08
CA LEU A 4 -25.08 -15.49 -13.92
C LEU A 4 -24.00 -15.29 -12.84
N ASP A 5 -23.24 -16.35 -12.51
CA ASP A 5 -22.15 -16.27 -11.53
C ASP A 5 -21.05 -15.29 -11.97
N HIS A 6 -20.78 -15.22 -13.29
CA HIS A 6 -19.81 -14.30 -13.85
C HIS A 6 -20.23 -12.84 -13.63
N TYR A 7 -21.49 -12.50 -13.93
CA TYR A 7 -22.00 -11.13 -13.73
C TYR A 7 -22.12 -10.74 -12.25
N ILE A 8 -22.53 -11.68 -11.38
CA ILE A 8 -22.55 -11.44 -9.91
C ILE A 8 -21.14 -11.17 -9.41
N ARG A 9 -20.15 -11.98 -9.81
CA ARG A 9 -18.73 -11.75 -9.44
C ARG A 9 -18.20 -10.42 -9.95
N ALA A 10 -18.59 -10.00 -11.15
CA ALA A 10 -18.16 -8.73 -11.74
C ALA A 10 -18.79 -7.49 -11.06
N ALA A 11 -19.87 -7.65 -10.30
CA ALA A 11 -20.52 -6.56 -9.58
C ALA A 11 -19.68 -6.01 -8.42
N THR A 12 -18.88 -6.88 -7.79
CA THR A 12 -18.04 -6.54 -6.62
C THR A 12 -16.56 -6.55 -7.00
N ARG A 13 -15.83 -5.48 -6.64
CA ARG A 13 -14.39 -5.36 -6.91
C ARG A 13 -13.61 -6.51 -6.25
N ASP A 14 -12.56 -7.01 -6.91
CA ASP A 14 -11.76 -8.15 -6.43
C ASP A 14 -11.20 -7.91 -5.02
N ASN A 15 -10.60 -6.73 -4.77
CA ASN A 15 -10.09 -6.36 -3.46
C ASN A 15 -11.19 -6.31 -2.38
N THR A 16 -12.40 -5.87 -2.74
CA THR A 16 -13.54 -5.87 -1.79
C THR A 16 -13.93 -7.30 -1.42
N ARG A 17 -13.94 -8.23 -2.39
CA ARG A 17 -14.22 -9.64 -2.10
C ARG A 17 -13.14 -10.29 -1.23
N LEU A 18 -11.86 -10.04 -1.51
CA LEU A 18 -10.75 -10.53 -0.70
C LEU A 18 -10.81 -9.99 0.73
N SER A 19 -11.03 -8.69 0.86
CA SER A 19 -11.20 -8.00 2.13
C SER A 19 -12.39 -8.52 2.95
N TYR A 20 -13.51 -8.82 2.30
CA TYR A 20 -14.68 -9.42 2.96
C TYR A 20 -14.43 -10.87 3.37
N ARG A 21 -13.75 -11.66 2.53
CA ARG A 21 -13.36 -13.03 2.89
C ARG A 21 -12.45 -13.04 4.12
N ALA A 22 -11.41 -12.21 4.14
CA ALA A 22 -10.52 -12.08 5.28
C ALA A 22 -11.25 -11.61 6.55
N ALA A 23 -12.27 -10.76 6.43
CA ALA A 23 -13.10 -10.38 7.57
C ALA A 23 -13.89 -11.56 8.15
N VAL A 24 -14.49 -12.38 7.28
CA VAL A 24 -15.23 -13.59 7.67
C VAL A 24 -14.30 -14.62 8.31
N GLU A 25 -13.17 -14.92 7.67
CA GLU A 25 -12.15 -15.85 8.17
C GLU A 25 -11.58 -15.42 9.51
N HIS A 26 -11.36 -14.11 9.71
CA HIS A 26 -10.90 -13.62 10.99
C HIS A 26 -11.97 -13.69 12.10
N PHE A 27 -13.24 -13.49 11.76
CA PHE A 27 -14.30 -13.64 12.74
C PHE A 27 -14.49 -15.11 13.14
N GLU A 28 -14.51 -16.01 12.16
CA GLU A 28 -14.80 -17.43 12.39
C GLU A 28 -13.58 -18.22 12.88
N SER A 29 -12.46 -18.12 12.17
CA SER A 29 -11.27 -18.95 12.43
C SER A 29 -10.33 -18.34 13.47
N HIS A 30 -10.04 -17.04 13.39
CA HIS A 30 -9.08 -16.39 14.29
C HIS A 30 -9.70 -16.02 15.65
N TRP A 31 -10.89 -15.43 15.65
CA TRP A 31 -11.58 -15.06 16.89
C TRP A 31 -12.43 -16.19 17.48
N GLY A 32 -12.82 -17.19 16.68
CA GLY A 32 -13.66 -18.30 17.13
C GLY A 32 -15.16 -17.98 17.17
N GLY A 33 -15.60 -16.99 16.41
CA GLY A 33 -17.02 -16.63 16.27
C GLY A 33 -17.80 -17.63 15.43
N PHE A 34 -19.09 -17.76 15.69
CA PHE A 34 -19.97 -18.62 14.90
C PHE A 34 -20.83 -17.82 13.94
N LEU A 35 -20.96 -18.31 12.72
CA LEU A 35 -21.85 -17.77 11.70
C LEU A 35 -23.07 -18.68 11.51
N PRO A 36 -24.30 -18.14 11.40
CA PRO A 36 -24.66 -16.72 11.49
C PRO A 36 -24.45 -16.13 12.89
N ALA A 37 -23.87 -14.93 12.93
CA ALA A 37 -23.52 -14.25 14.17
C ALA A 37 -24.72 -13.53 14.78
N THR A 38 -24.76 -13.49 16.11
CA THR A 38 -25.66 -12.59 16.84
C THR A 38 -25.06 -11.19 16.94
N ALA A 39 -25.91 -10.18 17.11
CA ALA A 39 -25.43 -8.82 17.33
C ALA A 39 -24.55 -8.69 18.58
N ASP A 40 -24.80 -9.49 19.62
CA ASP A 40 -23.95 -9.53 20.82
C ASP A 40 -22.59 -10.17 20.56
N SER A 41 -22.53 -11.22 19.74
CA SER A 41 -21.26 -11.83 19.31
C SER A 41 -20.43 -10.83 18.50
N VAL A 42 -21.06 -10.12 17.55
CA VAL A 42 -20.39 -9.04 16.80
C VAL A 42 -19.91 -7.92 17.72
N ALA A 43 -20.70 -7.54 18.73
CA ALA A 43 -20.30 -6.51 19.68
C ALA A 43 -19.07 -6.93 20.52
N ARG A 44 -19.01 -8.19 20.99
CA ARG A 44 -17.84 -8.71 21.72
C ARG A 44 -16.60 -8.75 20.83
N TYR A 45 -16.74 -9.22 19.60
CA TYR A 45 -15.66 -9.19 18.61
C TYR A 45 -15.07 -7.79 18.44
N LEU A 46 -15.90 -6.75 18.35
CA LEU A 46 -15.41 -5.38 18.25
C LEU A 46 -14.63 -4.94 19.50
N VAL A 47 -15.07 -5.34 20.69
CA VAL A 47 -14.43 -4.98 21.96
C VAL A 47 -13.09 -5.68 22.11
N ASP A 48 -13.00 -6.96 21.78
CA ASP A 48 -11.77 -7.75 21.92
C ASP A 48 -10.63 -7.19 21.05
N TYR A 49 -10.97 -6.57 19.92
CA TYR A 49 -10.02 -5.93 19.01
C TYR A 49 -10.03 -4.39 19.08
N ALA A 50 -10.69 -3.79 20.07
CA ALA A 50 -10.79 -2.34 20.19
C ALA A 50 -9.43 -1.66 20.40
N ASN A 51 -8.51 -2.32 21.11
CA ASN A 51 -7.18 -1.81 21.42
C ASN A 51 -6.15 -2.09 20.34
N THR A 52 -6.36 -3.12 19.52
CA THR A 52 -5.36 -3.61 18.56
C THR A 52 -5.68 -3.21 17.12
N LEU A 53 -6.96 -3.00 16.77
CA LEU A 53 -7.37 -2.66 15.41
C LEU A 53 -7.91 -1.25 15.29
N SER A 54 -7.53 -0.58 14.21
CA SER A 54 -8.10 0.73 13.89
C SER A 54 -9.62 0.66 13.69
N VAL A 55 -10.32 1.75 14.04
CA VAL A 55 -11.77 1.88 13.82
C VAL A 55 -12.16 1.64 12.35
N ASN A 56 -11.29 1.99 11.40
CA ASN A 56 -11.54 1.74 9.98
C ASN A 56 -11.44 0.27 9.63
N THR A 57 -10.47 -0.44 10.21
CA THR A 57 -10.33 -1.89 10.09
C THR A 57 -11.56 -2.59 10.67
N LEU A 58 -12.01 -2.19 11.86
CA LEU A 58 -13.24 -2.72 12.49
C LEU A 58 -14.48 -2.47 11.62
N ARG A 59 -14.64 -1.27 11.04
CA ARG A 59 -15.72 -0.99 10.08
C ARG A 59 -15.67 -1.86 8.84
N GLN A 60 -14.47 -2.09 8.30
CA GLN A 60 -14.28 -2.95 7.13
C GLN A 60 -14.62 -4.41 7.45
N ARG A 61 -14.26 -4.89 8.64
CA ARG A 61 -14.63 -6.22 9.14
C ARG A 61 -16.15 -6.37 9.29
N LEU A 62 -16.82 -5.39 9.89
CA LEU A 62 -18.29 -5.35 9.94
C LEU A 62 -18.92 -5.38 8.55
N ALA A 63 -18.36 -4.67 7.56
CA ALA A 63 -18.88 -4.71 6.21
C ALA A 63 -18.78 -6.11 5.57
N GLY A 64 -17.69 -6.84 5.83
CA GLY A 64 -17.53 -8.23 5.39
C GLY A 64 -18.54 -9.17 6.06
N LEU A 65 -18.75 -9.04 7.37
CA LEU A 65 -19.75 -9.81 8.10
C LEU A 65 -21.17 -9.50 7.63
N ALA A 66 -21.50 -8.23 7.43
CA ALA A 66 -22.79 -7.80 6.89
C ALA A 66 -23.04 -8.42 5.51
N ALA A 67 -22.05 -8.35 4.62
CA ALA A 67 -22.14 -8.93 3.28
C ALA A 67 -22.36 -10.45 3.34
N TRP A 68 -21.61 -11.16 4.19
CA TRP A 68 -21.80 -12.60 4.39
C TRP A 68 -23.24 -12.93 4.81
N HIS A 69 -23.80 -12.22 5.80
CA HIS A 69 -25.15 -12.50 6.27
C HIS A 69 -26.19 -12.27 5.18
N LEU A 70 -26.09 -11.15 4.46
CA LEU A 70 -26.99 -10.81 3.38
C LEU A 70 -26.90 -11.80 2.21
N ASP A 71 -25.69 -12.19 1.82
CA ASP A 71 -25.45 -13.17 0.74
C ASP A 71 -26.00 -14.56 1.09
N GLN A 72 -26.04 -14.92 2.39
CA GLN A 72 -26.63 -16.16 2.89
C GLN A 72 -28.13 -16.04 3.23
N GLY A 73 -28.74 -14.87 3.06
CA GLY A 73 -30.17 -14.63 3.33
C GLY A 73 -30.52 -14.40 4.81
N PHE A 74 -29.54 -14.15 5.68
CA PHE A 74 -29.75 -13.82 7.09
C PHE A 74 -29.89 -12.29 7.31
N PRO A 75 -30.57 -11.86 8.39
CA PRO A 75 -30.54 -10.46 8.83
C PRO A 75 -29.12 -10.00 9.16
N ASP A 76 -28.81 -8.73 8.88
CA ASP A 76 -27.51 -8.13 9.18
C ASP A 76 -27.37 -7.79 10.69
N PRO A 77 -26.56 -8.53 11.47
CA PRO A 77 -26.40 -8.29 12.90
C PRO A 77 -25.61 -7.00 13.20
N THR A 78 -24.85 -6.49 12.23
CA THR A 78 -23.98 -5.31 12.40
C THR A 78 -24.77 -4.00 12.47
N LYS A 79 -26.02 -4.00 12.03
CA LYS A 79 -26.91 -2.83 12.05
C LYS A 79 -27.57 -2.59 13.41
N ALA A 80 -27.47 -3.54 14.34
CA ALA A 80 -28.09 -3.44 15.64
C ALA A 80 -27.63 -2.16 16.39
N PRO A 81 -28.54 -1.45 17.09
CA PRO A 81 -28.20 -0.18 17.75
C PRO A 81 -27.03 -0.27 18.72
N HIS A 82 -26.90 -1.38 19.47
CA HIS A 82 -25.81 -1.54 20.42
C HIS A 82 -24.47 -1.79 19.75
N VAL A 83 -24.40 -2.51 18.62
CA VAL A 83 -23.16 -2.67 17.84
C VAL A 83 -22.65 -1.31 17.35
N LYS A 84 -23.55 -0.45 16.85
CA LYS A 84 -23.19 0.93 16.46
C LYS A 84 -22.71 1.75 17.65
N LYS A 85 -23.35 1.58 18.82
CA LYS A 85 -22.97 2.28 20.05
C LYS A 85 -21.60 1.82 20.57
N VAL A 86 -21.29 0.53 20.50
CA VAL A 86 -19.97 -0.03 20.82
C VAL A 86 -18.92 0.57 19.90
N LEU A 87 -19.13 0.54 18.59
CA LEU A 87 -18.18 1.12 17.63
C LEU A 87 -17.96 2.63 17.85
N LYS A 88 -19.02 3.37 18.21
CA LYS A 88 -18.90 4.78 18.59
C LYS A 88 -18.06 4.94 19.88
N GLY A 89 -18.29 4.09 20.88
CA GLY A 89 -17.51 4.08 22.11
C GLY A 89 -16.03 3.79 21.88
N ILE A 90 -15.72 2.79 21.04
CA ILE A 90 -14.34 2.48 20.63
C ILE A 90 -13.69 3.70 19.98
N ALA A 91 -14.39 4.37 19.05
CA ALA A 91 -13.86 5.55 18.39
C ALA A 91 -13.62 6.75 19.32
N GLU A 92 -14.40 6.86 20.40
CA GLU A 92 -14.24 7.92 21.41
C GLU A 92 -13.07 7.63 22.36
N LEU A 93 -12.91 6.36 22.77
CA LEU A 93 -11.89 5.94 23.72
C LEU A 93 -10.51 5.70 23.07
N HIS A 94 -10.49 5.38 21.77
CA HIS A 94 -9.29 5.12 21.00
C HIS A 94 -9.21 6.09 19.80
N PRO A 95 -9.01 7.39 20.04
CA PRO A 95 -8.86 8.35 18.97
C PRO A 95 -7.55 8.08 18.22
N VAL A 96 -7.66 7.71 16.95
CA VAL A 96 -6.50 7.48 16.07
C VAL A 96 -6.23 8.73 15.26
N VAL A 97 -5.00 9.24 15.31
CA VAL A 97 -4.54 10.28 14.38
C VAL A 97 -4.42 9.64 13.00
N PRO A 98 -5.14 10.13 11.97
CA PRO A 98 -5.09 9.54 10.64
C PRO A 98 -3.69 9.69 10.05
N LYS A 99 -2.93 8.59 9.98
CA LYS A 99 -1.63 8.56 9.31
C LYS A 99 -1.82 8.80 7.82
N GLN A 100 -1.04 9.73 7.30
CA GLN A 100 -1.05 10.11 5.90
C GLN A 100 0.25 9.64 5.24
N ALA A 101 0.18 9.14 4.01
CA ALA A 101 1.38 8.68 3.32
C ALA A 101 2.40 9.82 3.14
N LYS A 102 3.68 9.53 3.36
CA LYS A 102 4.79 10.47 3.11
C LYS A 102 4.78 10.87 1.63
N PRO A 103 4.73 12.16 1.27
CA PRO A 103 4.76 12.59 -0.12
C PRO A 103 6.15 12.36 -0.73
N ILE A 104 6.22 11.89 -1.97
CA ILE A 104 7.45 12.01 -2.77
C ILE A 104 7.52 13.45 -3.25
N GLN A 105 8.51 14.21 -2.80
CA GLN A 105 8.68 15.61 -3.20
C GLN A 105 9.31 15.72 -4.60
N LEU A 106 9.25 16.89 -5.23
CA LEU A 106 9.71 17.08 -6.61
C LEU A 106 11.24 16.93 -6.76
N ASP A 107 11.99 17.37 -5.75
CA ASP A 107 13.44 17.16 -5.62
C ASP A 107 13.78 15.67 -5.50
N GLN A 108 13.06 14.92 -4.66
CA GLN A 108 13.18 13.47 -4.57
C GLN A 108 12.83 12.77 -5.89
N LEU A 109 11.80 13.23 -6.59
CA LEU A 109 11.46 12.74 -7.93
C LEU A 109 12.59 13.01 -8.94
N THR A 110 13.27 14.14 -8.81
CA THR A 110 14.42 14.49 -9.64
C THR A 110 15.60 13.55 -9.38
N LEU A 111 15.92 13.29 -8.11
CA LEU A 111 16.95 12.31 -7.73
C LEU A 111 16.65 10.90 -8.25
N LEU A 112 15.39 10.46 -8.13
CA LEU A 112 14.92 9.19 -8.68
C LEU A 112 15.16 9.10 -10.19
N VAL A 113 14.79 10.15 -10.94
CA VAL A 113 15.00 10.19 -12.39
C VAL A 113 16.49 10.18 -12.75
N SER A 114 17.32 10.94 -12.04
CA SER A 114 18.77 10.92 -12.25
C SER A 114 19.38 9.54 -11.98
N SER A 115 18.91 8.84 -10.93
CA SER A 115 19.31 7.46 -10.64
C SER A 115 18.89 6.51 -11.77
N PHE A 116 17.66 6.63 -12.28
CA PHE A 116 17.21 5.83 -13.43
C PHE A 116 18.06 6.07 -14.66
N ASP A 117 18.34 7.33 -15.00
CA ASP A 117 19.15 7.70 -16.16
C ASP A 117 20.56 7.12 -16.07
N HIS A 118 21.17 7.18 -14.88
CA HIS A 118 22.45 6.52 -14.63
C HIS A 118 22.40 5.02 -14.93
N PHE A 119 21.42 4.30 -14.38
CA PHE A 119 21.29 2.85 -14.60
C PHE A 119 20.89 2.48 -16.03
N ILE A 120 20.24 3.38 -16.78
CA ILE A 120 19.95 3.19 -18.20
C ILE A 120 21.24 3.19 -19.01
N GLU A 121 22.20 4.04 -18.65
CA GLU A 121 23.47 4.18 -19.34
C GLU A 121 24.52 3.14 -18.90
N THR A 122 24.59 2.83 -17.60
CA THR A 122 25.69 2.05 -17.02
C THR A 122 25.30 0.66 -16.55
N GLY A 123 24.00 0.39 -16.38
CA GLY A 123 23.49 -0.85 -15.82
C GLY A 123 23.53 -2.03 -16.79
N SER A 124 23.27 -3.23 -16.26
CA SER A 124 22.99 -4.39 -17.09
C SER A 124 21.75 -4.16 -17.97
N PRO A 125 21.58 -4.89 -19.09
CA PRO A 125 20.39 -4.75 -19.95
C PRO A 125 19.06 -4.85 -19.19
N LYS A 126 19.02 -5.69 -18.16
CA LYS A 126 17.87 -5.84 -17.28
C LYS A 126 17.65 -4.58 -16.43
N GLU A 127 18.70 -4.06 -15.80
CA GLU A 127 18.61 -2.87 -14.94
C GLU A 127 18.21 -1.65 -15.74
N ALA A 128 18.78 -1.48 -16.94
CA ALA A 128 18.38 -0.43 -17.87
C ALA A 128 16.88 -0.54 -18.21
N LEU A 129 16.41 -1.74 -18.60
CA LEU A 129 15.00 -1.97 -18.91
C LEU A 129 14.07 -1.72 -17.71
N GLN A 130 14.46 -2.12 -16.50
CA GLN A 130 13.73 -1.84 -15.26
C GLN A 130 13.68 -0.34 -14.97
N SER A 131 14.80 0.36 -15.10
CA SER A 131 14.87 1.81 -14.89
C SER A 131 14.03 2.59 -15.90
N ILE A 132 13.97 2.18 -17.17
CA ILE A 132 13.06 2.80 -18.16
C ILE A 132 11.59 2.63 -17.73
N ARG A 133 11.20 1.40 -17.33
CA ARG A 133 9.84 1.12 -16.83
C ARG A 133 9.51 1.97 -15.61
N ASP A 134 10.40 1.99 -14.62
CA ASP A 134 10.18 2.62 -13.33
C ASP A 134 10.14 4.15 -13.46
N LYS A 135 11.00 4.72 -14.32
CA LYS A 135 10.94 6.13 -14.72
C LYS A 135 9.58 6.49 -15.31
N ALA A 136 9.07 5.71 -16.27
CA ALA A 136 7.74 5.94 -16.85
C ALA A 136 6.61 5.80 -15.81
N LEU A 137 6.68 4.78 -14.94
CA LEU A 137 5.69 4.51 -13.90
C LEU A 137 5.60 5.65 -12.89
N LEU A 138 6.74 6.10 -12.36
CA LEU A 138 6.79 7.13 -11.34
C LEU A 138 6.41 8.49 -11.92
N LEU A 139 6.87 8.85 -13.12
CA LEU A 139 6.53 10.12 -13.74
C LEU A 139 5.05 10.21 -14.10
N ILE A 140 4.47 9.17 -14.70
CA ILE A 140 3.02 9.13 -14.93
C ILE A 140 2.28 9.17 -13.59
N GLY A 141 2.68 8.34 -12.62
CA GLY A 141 2.05 8.27 -11.30
C GLY A 141 2.04 9.60 -10.56
N PHE A 142 3.15 10.34 -10.60
CA PHE A 142 3.28 11.67 -10.02
C PHE A 142 2.44 12.68 -10.81
N TRP A 143 2.76 12.93 -12.08
CA TRP A 143 2.14 14.03 -12.84
C TRP A 143 0.65 13.86 -13.09
N ARG A 144 0.14 12.62 -13.11
CA ARG A 144 -1.31 12.36 -13.17
C ARG A 144 -1.94 12.07 -11.81
N ALA A 145 -1.14 12.05 -10.76
CA ALA A 145 -1.56 11.73 -9.40
C ALA A 145 -2.33 10.40 -9.33
N PHE A 146 -1.99 9.44 -10.20
CA PHE A 146 -2.72 8.18 -10.32
C PHE A 146 -2.49 7.28 -9.11
N ARG A 147 -3.53 6.50 -8.77
CA ARG A 147 -3.42 5.42 -7.78
C ARG A 147 -2.74 4.21 -8.40
N SER A 148 -2.22 3.31 -7.55
CA SER A 148 -1.63 2.06 -8.00
C SER A 148 -2.58 1.19 -8.84
N ASP A 149 -3.88 1.18 -8.51
CA ASP A 149 -4.88 0.44 -9.30
C ASP A 149 -5.17 1.10 -10.65
N GLU A 150 -5.02 2.42 -10.77
CA GLU A 150 -5.14 3.14 -12.04
C GLU A 150 -3.89 2.90 -12.91
N LEU A 151 -2.69 2.97 -12.32
CA LEU A 151 -1.42 2.68 -13.00
C LEU A 151 -1.38 1.24 -13.54
N ALA A 152 -1.73 0.26 -12.70
CA ALA A 152 -1.76 -1.16 -13.07
C ALA A 152 -2.75 -1.47 -14.21
N ARG A 153 -3.77 -0.63 -14.42
CA ARG A 153 -4.83 -0.83 -15.42
C ARG A 153 -4.61 -0.05 -16.71
N LEU A 154 -3.52 0.71 -16.83
CA LEU A 154 -3.22 1.41 -18.07
C LEU A 154 -2.97 0.40 -19.19
N SER A 155 -3.58 0.65 -20.35
CA SER A 155 -3.44 -0.20 -21.54
C SER A 155 -3.01 0.66 -22.72
N VAL A 156 -2.16 0.11 -23.60
CA VAL A 156 -1.60 0.86 -24.73
C VAL A 156 -2.70 1.37 -25.66
N GLU A 157 -3.73 0.58 -25.92
CA GLU A 157 -4.89 0.94 -26.74
C GLU A 157 -5.69 2.14 -26.21
N HIS A 158 -5.50 2.49 -24.93
CA HIS A 158 -6.20 3.57 -24.25
C HIS A 158 -5.33 4.82 -24.08
N ILE A 159 -4.11 4.83 -24.63
CA ILE A 159 -3.18 5.95 -24.51
C ILE A 159 -2.82 6.47 -25.90
N GLN A 160 -2.97 7.77 -26.09
CA GLN A 160 -2.44 8.48 -27.24
C GLN A 160 -1.37 9.44 -26.73
N ALA A 161 -0.12 9.23 -27.11
CA ALA A 161 1.01 10.07 -26.70
C ALA A 161 1.73 10.62 -27.93
N GLU A 162 2.04 11.91 -27.89
CA GLU A 162 2.80 12.59 -28.95
C GLU A 162 3.94 13.39 -28.32
N SER A 163 5.17 13.07 -28.74
CA SER A 163 6.40 13.71 -28.25
C SER A 163 6.33 15.22 -28.42
N GLY A 164 6.80 15.95 -27.40
CA GLY A 164 6.75 17.42 -27.35
C GLY A 164 5.36 18.07 -27.24
N LYS A 165 4.25 17.31 -27.32
CA LYS A 165 2.88 17.83 -27.14
C LYS A 165 2.24 17.38 -25.84
N GLY A 166 2.00 16.09 -25.67
CA GLY A 166 1.22 15.58 -24.54
C GLY A 166 0.72 14.16 -24.72
N MET A 167 -0.04 13.69 -23.73
CA MET A 167 -0.75 12.41 -23.80
C MET A 167 -2.18 12.51 -23.30
N ASP A 168 -3.07 11.75 -23.93
CA ASP A 168 -4.44 11.46 -23.51
C ASP A 168 -4.50 10.00 -23.03
N ILE A 169 -4.97 9.80 -21.80
CA ILE A 169 -5.02 8.52 -21.11
C ILE A 169 -6.46 8.23 -20.74
N PHE A 170 -7.03 7.18 -21.31
CA PHE A 170 -8.33 6.67 -20.88
C PHE A 170 -8.15 5.58 -19.81
N VAL A 171 -8.81 5.77 -18.67
CA VAL A 171 -8.88 4.78 -17.59
C VAL A 171 -10.31 4.24 -17.51
N PRO A 172 -10.56 2.98 -17.91
CA PRO A 172 -11.91 2.43 -18.00
C PRO A 172 -12.66 2.34 -16.66
N ARG A 173 -11.93 2.24 -15.54
CA ARG A 173 -12.50 2.16 -14.19
C ARG A 173 -11.61 2.88 -13.19
N SER A 174 -12.19 3.79 -12.41
CA SER A 174 -11.52 4.47 -11.31
C SER A 174 -12.28 4.32 -9.99
N LYS A 175 -11.60 4.54 -8.86
CA LYS A 175 -12.25 4.60 -7.54
C LYS A 175 -13.12 5.85 -7.47
N GLY A 176 -14.45 5.66 -7.46
CA GLY A 176 -15.46 6.74 -7.46
C GLY A 176 -16.25 6.89 -8.78
N ASP A 177 -15.93 6.12 -9.82
CA ASP A 177 -16.78 6.01 -11.02
C ASP A 177 -17.89 4.97 -10.81
N HIS A 178 -18.98 5.39 -10.17
CA HIS A 178 -20.17 4.56 -9.97
C HIS A 178 -20.91 4.24 -11.28
N SER A 179 -20.79 5.12 -12.29
CA SER A 179 -21.39 4.99 -13.61
C SER A 179 -20.64 4.07 -14.57
N ARG A 180 -19.38 3.71 -14.26
CA ARG A 180 -18.50 2.83 -15.05
C ARG A 180 -18.28 3.32 -16.50
N LEU A 181 -18.31 4.63 -16.71
CA LEU A 181 -18.08 5.24 -18.03
C LEU A 181 -16.58 5.41 -18.35
N GLY A 182 -15.72 5.22 -17.34
CA GLY A 182 -14.30 5.52 -17.44
C GLY A 182 -14.04 7.02 -17.47
N ARG A 183 -12.76 7.39 -17.46
CA ARG A 183 -12.35 8.80 -17.49
C ARG A 183 -11.13 9.00 -18.36
N ARG A 184 -11.15 10.08 -19.16
CA ARG A 184 -9.97 10.56 -19.87
C ARG A 184 -9.21 11.56 -19.03
N TYR A 185 -7.90 11.48 -19.12
CA TYR A 185 -6.97 12.35 -18.45
C TYR A 185 -5.93 12.85 -19.44
N LYS A 186 -5.48 14.09 -19.26
CA LYS A 186 -4.43 14.68 -20.08
C LYS A 186 -3.19 14.94 -19.23
N ALA A 187 -2.02 14.68 -19.79
CA ALA A 187 -0.74 15.10 -19.22
C ALA A 187 0.06 15.83 -20.31
N PRO A 188 0.55 17.06 -20.05
CA PRO A 188 1.35 17.79 -21.02
C PRO A 188 2.75 17.19 -21.16
N ALA A 189 3.39 17.39 -22.30
CA ALA A 189 4.82 17.19 -22.42
C ALA A 189 5.56 18.26 -21.59
N LEU A 190 6.54 17.83 -20.80
CA LEU A 190 7.33 18.69 -19.93
C LEU A 190 8.77 18.76 -20.43
N LYS A 191 9.46 19.86 -20.15
CA LYS A 191 10.89 20.01 -20.48
C LYS A 191 11.79 19.12 -19.62
N GLN A 192 11.38 18.87 -18.37
CA GLN A 192 12.07 18.03 -17.41
C GLN A 192 11.05 17.08 -16.78
N LEU A 193 11.51 15.92 -16.33
CA LEU A 193 10.66 14.92 -15.68
C LEU A 193 9.44 14.54 -16.56
N CYS A 194 9.64 14.46 -17.88
CA CYS A 194 8.54 14.36 -18.83
C CYS A 194 7.85 12.99 -18.77
N PRO A 195 6.55 12.90 -18.41
CA PRO A 195 5.82 11.63 -18.42
C PRO A 195 5.60 11.11 -19.85
N VAL A 196 5.57 12.01 -20.85
CA VAL A 196 5.34 11.66 -22.25
C VAL A 196 6.54 10.94 -22.85
N GLU A 197 7.73 11.53 -22.75
CA GLU A 197 8.94 10.89 -23.27
C GLU A 197 9.22 9.60 -22.52
N ALA A 198 9.10 9.59 -21.19
CA ALA A 198 9.32 8.37 -20.41
C ALA A 198 8.36 7.22 -20.80
N TYR A 199 7.10 7.53 -21.09
CA TYR A 199 6.15 6.55 -21.60
C TYR A 199 6.55 6.01 -22.98
N LEU A 200 6.92 6.90 -23.91
CA LEU A 200 7.31 6.52 -25.26
C LEU A 200 8.59 5.67 -25.24
N ASP A 201 9.57 6.05 -24.43
CA ASP A 201 10.81 5.30 -24.19
C ASP A 201 10.51 3.89 -23.67
N TRP A 202 9.62 3.78 -22.68
CA TRP A 202 9.23 2.49 -22.12
C TRP A 202 8.53 1.59 -23.13
N VAL A 203 7.50 2.08 -23.81
CA VAL A 203 6.74 1.28 -24.78
C VAL A 203 7.62 0.84 -25.94
N SER A 204 8.56 1.69 -26.37
CA SER A 204 9.56 1.38 -27.39
C SER A 204 10.55 0.32 -26.90
N ALA A 205 11.19 0.52 -25.75
CA ALA A 205 12.18 -0.42 -25.20
C ALA A 205 11.57 -1.81 -24.90
N ALA A 206 10.33 -1.83 -24.42
CA ALA A 206 9.58 -3.04 -24.09
C ALA A 206 8.88 -3.68 -25.29
N GLN A 207 8.86 -3.02 -26.45
CA GLN A 207 8.18 -3.47 -27.68
C GLN A 207 6.67 -3.79 -27.45
N ILE A 208 6.01 -3.02 -26.59
CA ILE A 208 4.61 -3.27 -26.22
C ILE A 208 3.68 -2.62 -27.25
N LYS A 209 2.90 -3.42 -27.98
CA LYS A 209 1.95 -2.90 -28.97
C LYS A 209 0.50 -2.85 -28.48
N VAL A 210 0.12 -3.77 -27.60
CA VAL A 210 -1.26 -3.96 -27.11
C VAL A 210 -1.23 -4.47 -25.67
N GLY A 211 -2.25 -4.15 -24.89
CA GLY A 211 -2.44 -4.68 -23.54
C GLY A 211 -1.81 -3.81 -22.47
N PRO A 212 -1.51 -4.38 -21.29
CA PRO A 212 -1.05 -3.61 -20.13
C PRO A 212 0.24 -2.83 -20.43
N VAL A 213 0.28 -1.56 -20.04
CA VAL A 213 1.46 -0.70 -20.17
C VAL A 213 2.56 -1.15 -19.22
N PHE A 214 2.22 -1.30 -17.94
CA PHE A 214 3.19 -1.65 -16.91
C PHE A 214 3.11 -3.14 -16.60
N ARG A 215 4.23 -3.85 -16.82
CA ARG A 215 4.34 -5.31 -16.69
C ARG A 215 5.52 -5.69 -15.81
N SER A 216 5.44 -6.86 -15.18
CA SER A 216 6.55 -7.36 -14.37
C SER A 216 7.74 -7.74 -15.25
N ILE A 217 8.94 -7.53 -14.72
CA ILE A 217 10.21 -7.92 -15.35
C ILE A 217 10.84 -8.94 -14.43
N ASN A 218 11.07 -10.16 -14.93
CA ASN A 218 11.62 -11.23 -14.13
C ASN A 218 13.14 -11.09 -13.94
N ARG A 219 13.75 -12.00 -13.18
CA ARG A 219 15.20 -11.94 -12.88
C ARG A 219 16.11 -12.04 -14.10
N TRP A 220 15.61 -12.55 -15.23
CA TRP A 220 16.33 -12.70 -16.49
C TRP A 220 16.05 -11.57 -17.49
N GLY A 221 15.24 -10.57 -17.11
CA GLY A 221 14.89 -9.45 -18.00
C GLY A 221 13.70 -9.72 -18.93
N HIS A 222 13.00 -10.85 -18.81
CA HIS A 222 11.79 -11.07 -19.60
C HIS A 222 10.60 -10.31 -19.00
N ILE A 223 9.84 -9.69 -19.88
CA ILE A 223 8.62 -8.94 -19.57
C ILE A 223 7.43 -9.91 -19.58
N SER A 224 6.60 -9.87 -18.54
CA SER A 224 5.36 -10.65 -18.48
C SER A 224 4.34 -10.19 -19.53
N GLU A 225 3.35 -11.03 -19.84
CA GLU A 225 2.16 -10.61 -20.59
C GLU A 225 1.14 -9.90 -19.69
N ASP A 226 1.13 -10.25 -18.41
CA ASP A 226 0.22 -9.72 -17.42
C ASP A 226 0.60 -8.32 -16.92
N ALA A 227 -0.42 -7.57 -16.52
CA ALA A 227 -0.26 -6.29 -15.85
C ALA A 227 0.50 -6.43 -14.51
N LEU A 228 1.24 -5.39 -14.12
CA LEU A 228 1.74 -5.26 -12.76
C LEU A 228 0.59 -5.32 -11.76
N HIS A 229 0.77 -6.06 -10.68
CA HIS A 229 -0.19 -6.06 -9.60
C HIS A 229 -0.12 -4.71 -8.84
N PRO A 230 -1.25 -4.08 -8.45
CA PRO A 230 -1.25 -2.79 -7.75
C PRO A 230 -0.43 -2.78 -6.46
N ALA A 231 -0.33 -3.91 -5.75
CA ALA A 231 0.47 -4.01 -4.52
C ALA A 231 1.98 -3.98 -4.83
N SER A 232 2.43 -4.54 -5.96
CA SER A 232 3.84 -4.56 -6.35
C SER A 232 4.40 -3.16 -6.60
N ILE A 233 3.54 -2.19 -6.92
CA ILE A 233 3.94 -0.80 -7.12
C ILE A 233 4.53 -0.18 -5.84
N ILE A 234 4.07 -0.60 -4.65
CA ILE A 234 4.62 -0.12 -3.38
C ILE A 234 6.08 -0.57 -3.26
N GLY A 235 6.34 -1.86 -3.44
CA GLY A 235 7.70 -2.40 -3.42
C GLY A 235 8.60 -1.80 -4.49
N ILE A 236 8.08 -1.51 -5.69
CA ILE A 236 8.83 -0.79 -6.74
C ILE A 236 9.21 0.61 -6.27
N ILE A 237 8.26 1.39 -5.72
CA ILE A 237 8.54 2.75 -5.22
C ILE A 237 9.61 2.71 -4.13
N GLN A 238 9.44 1.84 -3.13
CA GLN A 238 10.39 1.71 -2.02
C GLN A 238 11.77 1.31 -2.52
N GLN A 239 11.86 0.31 -3.42
CA GLN A 239 13.12 -0.12 -4.01
C GLN A 239 13.78 1.00 -4.83
N CYS A 240 13.01 1.78 -5.59
CA CYS A 240 13.54 2.92 -6.33
C CYS A 240 14.11 3.99 -5.40
N CYS A 241 13.38 4.31 -4.31
CA CYS A 241 13.85 5.25 -3.29
C CYS A 241 15.15 4.76 -2.63
N SER A 242 15.22 3.49 -2.23
CA SER A 242 16.45 2.91 -1.67
C SER A 242 17.62 2.95 -2.67
N ARG A 243 17.38 2.68 -3.95
CA ARG A 243 18.42 2.74 -5.00
C ARG A 243 18.90 4.17 -5.32
N ALA A 244 18.15 5.18 -4.91
CA ALA A 244 18.50 6.58 -5.08
C ALA A 244 18.97 7.23 -3.77
N ASP A 245 19.29 6.41 -2.75
CA ASP A 245 19.73 6.86 -1.42
C ASP A 245 18.77 7.87 -0.77
N ILE A 246 17.46 7.67 -0.96
CA ILE A 246 16.43 8.47 -0.29
C ILE A 246 16.13 7.85 1.08
N ASP A 247 16.31 8.65 2.13
CA ASP A 247 16.06 8.26 3.52
C ASP A 247 14.63 7.78 3.78
N GLU A 248 14.51 6.82 4.70
CA GLU A 248 13.23 6.24 5.15
C GLU A 248 12.38 5.71 3.97
N ALA A 249 13.03 5.06 3.01
CA ALA A 249 12.38 4.53 1.81
C ALA A 249 11.16 3.63 2.12
N ASN A 250 11.19 2.92 3.25
CA ASN A 250 10.11 2.07 3.75
C ASN A 250 8.82 2.84 4.10
N LEU A 251 8.89 4.14 4.39
CA LEU A 251 7.71 4.95 4.71
C LEU A 251 6.90 5.37 3.48
N PHE A 252 7.44 5.18 2.27
CA PHE A 252 6.70 5.47 1.04
C PHE A 252 5.69 4.36 0.71
N SER A 253 4.57 4.79 0.12
CA SER A 253 3.46 3.91 -0.25
C SER A 253 2.94 4.21 -1.65
N SER A 254 1.94 3.44 -2.09
CA SER A 254 1.23 3.67 -3.36
C SER A 254 0.58 5.05 -3.49
N HIS A 255 0.37 5.77 -2.37
CA HIS A 255 -0.23 7.10 -2.38
C HIS A 255 0.80 8.24 -2.36
N SER A 256 2.09 7.92 -2.20
CA SER A 256 3.15 8.92 -2.05
C SER A 256 3.32 9.79 -3.30
N LEU A 257 3.21 9.22 -4.50
CA LEU A 257 3.24 9.97 -5.77
C LEU A 257 2.05 10.93 -5.89
N ARG A 258 0.83 10.45 -5.62
CA ARG A 258 -0.39 11.27 -5.65
C ARG A 258 -0.33 12.43 -4.67
N ARG A 259 0.22 12.18 -3.47
CA ARG A 259 0.42 13.23 -2.45
C ARG A 259 1.48 14.22 -2.88
N GLY A 260 2.63 13.74 -3.35
CA GLY A 260 3.70 14.57 -3.89
C GLY A 260 3.20 15.57 -4.92
N PHE A 261 2.41 15.12 -5.89
CA PHE A 261 1.80 16.00 -6.87
C PHE A 261 0.83 17.00 -6.26
N ALA A 262 -0.05 16.58 -5.35
CA ALA A 262 -1.01 17.49 -4.73
C ALA A 262 -0.31 18.59 -3.90
N THR A 263 0.70 18.22 -3.12
CA THR A 263 1.54 19.16 -2.36
C THR A 263 2.26 20.11 -3.31
N TRP A 264 2.86 19.60 -4.38
CA TRP A 264 3.51 20.43 -5.40
C TRP A 264 2.53 21.41 -6.06
N ALA A 265 1.37 20.94 -6.53
CA ALA A 265 0.40 21.77 -7.22
C ALA A 265 -0.17 22.86 -6.30
N ASN A 266 -0.41 22.54 -5.02
CA ASN A 266 -0.80 23.52 -4.02
C ASN A 266 0.30 24.59 -3.83
N ALA A 267 1.56 24.18 -3.72
CA ALA A 267 2.70 25.10 -3.64
C ALA A 267 2.87 25.97 -4.91
N GLN A 268 2.43 25.48 -6.08
CA GLN A 268 2.35 26.26 -7.32
C GLN A 268 1.10 27.15 -7.42
N GLY A 269 0.28 27.24 -6.37
CA GLY A 269 -0.89 28.11 -6.32
C GLY A 269 -2.08 27.63 -7.15
N TRP A 270 -2.17 26.33 -7.45
CA TRP A 270 -3.35 25.78 -8.13
C TRP A 270 -4.58 25.93 -7.25
N ASP A 271 -5.67 26.48 -7.81
CA ASP A 271 -6.93 26.55 -7.09
C ASP A 271 -7.54 25.16 -6.89
N THR A 272 -8.34 25.01 -5.83
CA THR A 272 -8.93 23.73 -5.45
C THR A 272 -9.79 23.12 -6.55
N LYS A 273 -10.52 23.92 -7.33
CA LYS A 273 -11.40 23.41 -8.39
C LYS A 273 -10.57 22.82 -9.53
N SER A 274 -9.55 23.53 -9.99
CA SER A 274 -8.63 23.05 -11.03
C SER A 274 -7.89 21.79 -10.57
N LEU A 275 -7.44 21.75 -9.31
CA LEU A 275 -6.77 20.57 -8.76
C LEU A 275 -7.72 19.36 -8.66
N MET A 276 -8.97 19.56 -8.21
CA MET A 276 -10.00 18.53 -8.16
C MET A 276 -10.32 17.98 -9.56
N GLU A 277 -10.47 18.86 -10.55
CA GLU A 277 -10.73 18.46 -11.93
C GLU A 277 -9.55 17.69 -12.52
N TYR A 278 -8.33 18.15 -12.29
CA TYR A 278 -7.13 17.49 -12.79
C TYR A 278 -6.91 16.12 -12.13
N VAL A 279 -6.88 16.05 -10.80
CA VAL A 279 -6.60 14.83 -10.02
C VAL A 279 -7.80 13.87 -10.01
N GLY A 280 -8.99 14.40 -10.29
CA GLY A 280 -10.23 13.67 -10.42
C GLY A 280 -10.96 13.39 -9.11
N TRP A 281 -10.80 14.27 -8.12
CA TRP A 281 -11.60 14.22 -6.90
C TRP A 281 -13.02 14.72 -7.17
N LYS A 282 -14.02 13.94 -6.74
CA LYS A 282 -15.44 14.33 -6.84
C LYS A 282 -15.94 15.08 -5.60
N ASP A 283 -15.28 14.88 -4.47
CA ASP A 283 -15.68 15.40 -3.17
C ASP A 283 -14.58 16.33 -2.63
N VAL A 284 -15.01 17.50 -2.17
CA VAL A 284 -14.13 18.54 -1.63
C VAL A 284 -13.46 18.06 -0.35
N GLN A 285 -14.15 17.30 0.51
CA GLN A 285 -13.56 16.78 1.75
C GLN A 285 -12.40 15.83 1.46
N SER A 286 -12.52 15.04 0.39
CA SER A 286 -11.44 14.19 -0.11
C SER A 286 -10.25 14.99 -0.64
N ALA A 287 -10.48 16.16 -1.25
CA ALA A 287 -9.43 17.06 -1.74
C ALA A 287 -8.70 17.78 -0.58
N MET A 288 -9.45 18.24 0.43
CA MET A 288 -8.90 18.93 1.60
C MET A 288 -7.91 18.07 2.40
N ARG A 289 -7.97 16.73 2.30
CA ARG A 289 -6.95 15.84 2.91
C ARG A 289 -5.57 15.93 2.26
N TYR A 290 -5.47 16.54 1.08
CA TYR A 290 -4.23 16.67 0.31
C TYR A 290 -3.80 18.13 0.15
N ILE A 291 -4.63 19.07 0.58
CA ILE A 291 -4.36 20.50 0.55
C ILE A 291 -4.06 20.87 1.99
N ASP A 292 -2.77 20.95 2.33
CA ASP A 292 -2.38 21.53 3.60
C ASP A 292 -2.89 22.97 3.62
N SER A 293 -3.73 23.29 4.61
CA SER A 293 -4.18 24.68 4.79
C SER A 293 -2.95 25.53 5.08
N PRO A 294 -2.71 26.62 4.33
CA PRO A 294 -1.62 27.53 4.68
C PRO A 294 -1.81 27.96 6.13
N ASP A 295 -0.75 27.83 6.94
CA ASP A 295 -0.72 28.25 8.34
C ASP A 295 -1.22 29.71 8.39
N PRO A 296 -2.37 30.00 9.03
CA PRO A 296 -2.93 31.34 9.13
C PRO A 296 -1.97 32.35 9.79
N PHE A 297 -0.94 31.86 10.48
CA PHE A 297 0.06 32.67 11.18
C PHE A 297 1.39 32.78 10.43
N ALA A 298 1.53 32.22 9.23
CA ALA A 298 2.75 32.33 8.43
C ALA A 298 3.10 33.80 8.13
N GLN A 299 2.10 34.65 7.87
CA GLN A 299 2.29 36.08 7.58
C GLN A 299 2.65 36.90 8.84
N TYR A 300 2.15 36.52 10.01
CA TYR A 300 2.41 37.22 11.29
C TYR A 300 3.85 37.01 11.81
N ARG A 301 4.52 35.91 11.43
CA ARG A 301 5.93 35.66 11.79
C ARG A 301 6.92 36.57 11.06
N THR A 302 6.54 37.12 9.91
CA THR A 302 7.40 38.00 9.08
C THR A 302 7.33 39.48 9.43
N GLU A 303 6.19 39.97 9.95
CA GLU A 303 5.96 41.42 10.16
C GLU A 303 6.14 41.89 11.60
N THR A 304 5.98 40.98 12.58
CA THR A 304 6.31 41.27 13.97
C THR A 304 7.66 40.67 14.23
N GLY A 305 8.69 41.51 14.42
CA GLY A 305 10.04 41.13 14.85
C GLY A 305 10.08 40.51 16.26
N ILE A 306 9.17 39.59 16.55
CA ILE A 306 9.35 38.57 17.56
C ILE A 306 10.39 37.64 16.93
N ALA A 307 11.66 37.94 17.21
CA ALA A 307 12.69 36.92 17.13
C ALA A 307 12.12 35.71 17.86
N THR A 308 11.76 34.69 17.09
CA THR A 308 11.55 33.39 17.68
C THR A 308 12.94 33.09 18.21
N VAL A 309 13.08 33.13 19.54
CA VAL A 309 14.08 32.31 20.19
C VAL A 309 13.65 30.91 19.79
N ILE A 310 14.17 30.47 18.65
CA ILE A 310 14.34 29.06 18.37
C ILE A 310 15.33 28.69 19.47
N ALA A 311 14.78 28.32 20.63
CA ALA A 311 15.47 27.39 21.49
C ALA A 311 15.93 26.29 20.54
N PRO A 312 17.22 25.91 20.55
CA PRO A 312 17.66 24.79 19.75
C PRO A 312 16.63 23.69 20.01
N ILE A 313 15.96 23.25 18.94
CA ILE A 313 15.38 21.92 18.99
C ILE A 313 16.62 21.09 19.23
N GLU A 314 16.83 20.69 20.49
CA GLU A 314 17.67 19.55 20.77
C GLU A 314 17.18 18.50 19.79
N GLN A 315 18.06 18.15 18.85
CA GLN A 315 17.92 16.93 18.10
C GLN A 315 17.87 15.88 19.19
N ASP A 316 16.66 15.51 19.60
CA ASP A 316 16.45 14.37 20.46
C ASP A 316 16.95 13.23 19.59
N GLU A 317 18.17 12.78 19.87
CA GLU A 317 18.72 11.56 19.30
C GLU A 317 17.68 10.50 19.59
N GLN A 318 16.81 10.21 18.61
CA GLN A 318 15.76 9.22 18.73
C GLN A 318 16.45 7.91 19.07
N LYS A 319 16.38 7.58 20.35
CA LYS A 319 17.12 6.49 20.94
C LYS A 319 16.57 5.22 20.31
N THR A 320 17.26 4.73 19.30
CA THR A 320 16.86 3.53 18.57
C THR A 320 17.05 2.35 19.51
N ILE A 321 15.95 1.69 19.87
CA ILE A 321 15.94 0.52 20.72
C ILE A 321 16.07 -0.68 19.80
N GLN A 322 17.06 -1.53 20.07
CA GLN A 322 17.21 -2.81 19.42
C GLN A 322 16.60 -3.89 20.31
N THR A 323 15.57 -4.56 19.82
CA THR A 323 14.90 -5.65 20.55
C THR A 323 15.15 -6.97 19.84
N LEU A 324 15.69 -7.93 20.60
CA LEU A 324 15.86 -9.32 20.16
C LEU A 324 14.52 -10.04 20.35
N LEU A 325 14.05 -10.70 19.30
CA LEU A 325 12.79 -11.44 19.31
C LEU A 325 13.00 -12.88 18.86
N GLU A 326 12.28 -13.79 19.49
CA GLU A 326 12.24 -15.20 19.13
C GLU A 326 11.07 -15.44 18.17
N VAL A 327 11.33 -16.01 17.00
CA VAL A 327 10.31 -16.38 16.01
C VAL A 327 10.24 -17.90 15.91
N LEU A 328 9.05 -18.44 16.17
CA LEU A 328 8.69 -19.81 15.89
C LEU A 328 7.89 -19.85 14.59
N LEU A 329 8.29 -20.72 13.66
CA LEU A 329 7.63 -20.85 12.35
C LEU A 329 7.39 -22.33 12.00
N VAL A 330 6.13 -22.65 11.71
CA VAL A 330 5.66 -23.95 11.24
C VAL A 330 4.85 -23.76 9.96
N LEU A 331 5.19 -24.53 8.92
CA LEU A 331 4.52 -24.49 7.62
C LEU A 331 3.92 -25.85 7.30
N GLU A 332 2.61 -25.88 7.07
CA GLU A 332 1.88 -27.09 6.68
C GLU A 332 1.27 -26.94 5.29
N PRO A 333 1.40 -27.92 4.39
CA PRO A 333 0.80 -27.80 3.07
C PRO A 333 -0.72 -28.02 3.12
N TYR A 334 -1.51 -27.22 2.37
CA TYR A 334 -2.96 -27.43 2.26
C TYR A 334 -3.35 -28.77 1.60
N SER A 335 -2.39 -29.46 0.97
CA SER A 335 -2.58 -30.79 0.39
C SER A 335 -1.33 -31.66 0.61
N LYS A 336 -1.54 -32.93 1.01
CA LYS A 336 -0.47 -33.91 1.28
C LYS A 336 0.46 -34.19 0.09
N LEU A 337 0.09 -33.76 -1.12
CA LEU A 337 0.88 -33.92 -2.35
C LEU A 337 1.78 -32.69 -2.68
N SER A 338 1.67 -31.59 -1.93
CA SER A 338 2.42 -30.35 -2.19
C SER A 338 3.81 -30.37 -1.55
N LYS A 339 4.86 -30.19 -2.36
CA LYS A 339 6.25 -29.98 -1.90
C LYS A 339 6.64 -28.49 -1.79
N ARG A 340 5.66 -27.59 -1.66
CA ARG A 340 5.88 -26.13 -1.75
C ARG A 340 6.25 -25.46 -0.43
N THR A 341 6.22 -26.18 0.69
CA THR A 341 6.63 -25.66 2.02
C THR A 341 8.08 -25.21 2.05
N ASP A 342 8.99 -25.93 1.40
CA ASP A 342 10.41 -25.54 1.30
C ASP A 342 10.62 -24.24 0.53
N ARG A 343 9.76 -23.97 -0.46
CA ARG A 343 9.79 -22.72 -1.23
C ARG A 343 9.24 -21.57 -0.40
N ALA A 344 8.10 -21.75 0.26
CA ALA A 344 7.52 -20.76 1.16
C ALA A 344 8.52 -20.37 2.26
N LYS A 345 9.15 -21.37 2.88
CA LYS A 345 10.17 -21.17 3.92
C LYS A 345 11.36 -20.35 3.42
N LYS A 346 11.92 -20.68 2.25
CA LYS A 346 13.04 -19.90 1.66
C LYS A 346 12.67 -18.45 1.36
N LEU A 347 11.42 -18.21 0.93
CA LEU A 347 10.93 -16.86 0.66
C LEU A 347 10.75 -16.07 1.96
N ILE A 348 10.16 -16.68 3.00
CA ILE A 348 10.03 -16.07 4.32
C ILE A 348 11.40 -15.76 4.94
N GLU A 349 12.32 -16.72 4.93
CA GLU A 349 13.69 -16.50 5.41
C GLU A 349 14.38 -15.37 4.64
N GLY A 350 14.27 -15.33 3.31
CA GLY A 350 14.97 -14.34 2.48
C GLY A 350 14.38 -12.94 2.51
N TYR A 351 13.04 -12.81 2.59
CA TYR A 351 12.35 -11.52 2.42
C TYR A 351 11.78 -10.94 3.71
N CYS A 352 11.51 -11.77 4.72
CA CYS A 352 10.93 -11.33 5.98
C CYS A 352 11.98 -11.31 7.08
N LEU A 353 12.70 -12.41 7.27
CA LEU A 353 13.57 -12.57 8.44
C LEU A 353 15.02 -12.09 8.19
N SER A 354 15.61 -12.37 7.02
CA SER A 354 16.99 -11.96 6.71
C SER A 354 17.25 -10.45 6.81
N PRO A 355 16.32 -9.55 6.42
CA PRO A 355 16.50 -8.10 6.64
C PRO A 355 16.62 -7.71 8.12
N LEU A 356 16.10 -8.55 9.03
CA LEU A 356 16.09 -8.35 10.48
C LEU A 356 17.22 -9.14 11.17
N SER A 357 18.35 -9.33 10.47
CA SER A 357 19.53 -10.02 10.98
C SER A 357 19.25 -11.42 11.56
N MET A 358 18.36 -12.18 10.91
CA MET A 358 17.93 -13.50 11.36
C MET A 358 19.09 -14.45 11.67
N ASN A 359 19.04 -15.06 12.85
CA ASN A 359 19.88 -16.20 13.26
C ASN A 359 19.02 -17.47 13.43
N LYS A 360 19.53 -18.64 13.01
CA LYS A 360 18.81 -19.92 13.15
C LYS A 360 19.25 -20.62 14.44
N VAL A 361 18.33 -20.78 15.39
CA VAL A 361 18.66 -21.22 16.75
C VAL A 361 18.63 -22.75 16.90
N ASN A 362 17.89 -23.47 16.06
CA ASN A 362 17.78 -24.94 16.17
C ASN A 362 18.09 -25.72 14.88
N LEU A 363 18.43 -27.01 15.06
CA LEU A 363 18.77 -27.96 13.97
C LEU A 363 17.55 -28.38 13.12
N GLU A 364 16.33 -28.23 13.64
CA GLU A 364 15.08 -28.50 12.92
C GLU A 364 14.64 -27.33 12.00
N GLY A 365 15.29 -26.17 12.14
CA GLY A 365 15.08 -24.97 11.34
C GLY A 365 13.70 -24.33 11.51
N ARG A 366 13.12 -24.35 12.71
CA ARG A 366 11.80 -23.73 12.98
C ARG A 366 11.88 -22.55 13.94
N HIS A 367 13.01 -22.40 14.63
CA HIS A 367 13.24 -21.33 15.61
C HIS A 367 14.28 -20.37 15.07
N TYR A 368 13.96 -19.09 15.13
CA TYR A 368 14.80 -18.00 14.66
C TYR A 368 14.89 -16.92 15.72
N GLU A 369 15.99 -16.19 15.72
CA GLU A 369 16.16 -14.94 16.45
C GLU A 369 16.25 -13.82 15.43
N ILE A 370 15.50 -12.74 15.62
CA ILE A 370 15.57 -11.55 14.79
C ILE A 370 15.84 -10.32 15.66
N MET A 371 16.54 -9.35 15.09
CA MET A 371 16.80 -8.06 15.71
C MET A 371 15.97 -7.00 15.02
N VAL A 372 15.09 -6.35 15.79
CA VAL A 372 14.24 -5.28 15.28
C VAL A 372 14.67 -3.96 15.90
N GLU A 373 14.93 -2.98 15.05
CA GLU A 373 15.22 -1.61 15.45
C GLU A 373 13.93 -0.79 15.44
N HIS A 374 13.62 -0.14 16.56
CA HIS A 374 12.39 0.62 16.72
C HIS A 374 12.58 1.79 17.69
N SER A 375 11.71 2.79 17.61
CA SER A 375 11.79 3.98 18.48
C SER A 375 11.05 3.81 19.80
N ASP A 376 10.02 2.96 19.83
CA ASP A 376 9.13 2.69 20.97
C ASP A 376 8.39 1.35 20.78
N TYR A 377 7.65 0.88 21.79
CA TYR A 377 6.93 -0.41 21.66
C TYR A 377 5.76 -0.38 20.67
N ASP A 378 5.20 0.79 20.35
CA ASP A 378 4.11 0.92 19.37
C ASP A 378 4.64 0.75 17.94
N SER A 379 5.83 1.29 17.64
CA SER A 379 6.54 1.08 16.38
C SER A 379 7.04 -0.36 16.24
N LEU A 380 7.42 -1.01 17.34
CA LEU A 380 7.73 -2.45 17.33
C LEU A 380 6.51 -3.28 16.93
N ASP A 381 5.32 -2.97 17.47
CA ASP A 381 4.08 -3.66 17.12
C ASP A 381 3.74 -3.51 15.63
N GLU A 382 3.86 -2.30 15.07
CA GLU A 382 3.61 -2.07 13.64
C GLU A 382 4.59 -2.82 12.72
N ILE A 383 5.87 -2.89 13.10
CA ILE A 383 6.89 -3.64 12.36
C ILE A 383 6.56 -5.14 12.38
N LEU A 384 6.12 -5.66 13.53
CA LEU A 384 5.79 -7.08 13.69
C LEU A 384 4.48 -7.45 13.00
N ASP A 385 3.46 -6.59 13.03
CA ASP A 385 2.22 -6.78 12.27
C ASP A 385 2.48 -6.86 10.77
N GLU A 386 3.30 -5.95 10.23
CA GLU A 386 3.67 -5.97 8.82
C GLU A 386 4.52 -7.20 8.47
N LEU A 387 5.44 -7.59 9.35
CA LEU A 387 6.26 -8.79 9.20
C LEU A 387 5.38 -10.05 9.13
N LEU A 388 4.50 -10.25 10.10
CA LEU A 388 3.59 -11.41 10.17
C LEU A 388 2.66 -11.45 8.98
N HIS A 389 2.08 -10.30 8.60
CA HIS A 389 1.23 -10.21 7.42
C HIS A 389 1.95 -10.68 6.16
N ARG A 390 3.18 -10.21 5.91
CA ARG A 390 4.00 -10.64 4.76
C ARG A 390 4.31 -12.14 4.81
N MET A 391 4.59 -12.69 6.00
CA MET A 391 4.86 -14.12 6.15
C MET A 391 3.63 -14.97 5.80
N HIS A 392 2.44 -14.57 6.26
CA HIS A 392 1.18 -15.24 5.94
C HIS A 392 0.80 -15.13 4.46
N GLU A 393 1.05 -13.98 3.82
CA GLU A 393 0.86 -13.83 2.37
C GLU A 393 1.75 -14.80 1.59
N ILE A 394 3.05 -14.86 1.91
CA ILE A 394 3.99 -15.78 1.25
C ILE A 394 3.57 -17.25 1.45
N ALA A 395 3.11 -17.62 2.65
CA ALA A 395 2.65 -18.98 2.92
C ALA A 395 1.40 -19.35 2.10
N SER A 396 0.39 -18.47 2.09
CA SER A 396 -0.88 -18.67 1.37
C SER A 396 -0.67 -18.80 -0.15
N GLU A 397 0.18 -17.94 -0.74
CA GLU A 397 0.54 -17.99 -2.15
C GLU A 397 1.26 -19.29 -2.54
N ASN A 398 2.00 -19.87 -1.61
CA ASN A 398 2.65 -21.16 -1.79
C ASN A 398 1.78 -22.35 -1.34
N GLN A 399 0.48 -22.13 -1.11
CA GLN A 399 -0.50 -23.15 -0.72
C GLN A 399 -0.13 -23.87 0.58
N CYS A 400 0.38 -23.11 1.53
CA CYS A 400 0.76 -23.57 2.87
C CYS A 400 0.00 -22.75 3.92
N MET A 401 -0.45 -23.42 4.97
CA MET A 401 -0.79 -22.79 6.23
C MET A 401 0.51 -22.41 6.94
N LEU A 402 0.54 -21.22 7.53
CA LEU A 402 1.62 -20.76 8.39
C LEU A 402 1.07 -20.62 9.80
N GLU A 403 1.73 -21.27 10.75
CA GLU A 403 1.65 -20.92 12.16
C GLU A 403 2.98 -20.24 12.50
N VAL A 404 2.89 -18.97 12.89
CA VAL A 404 4.04 -18.17 13.29
C VAL A 404 3.71 -17.52 14.62
N SER A 405 4.69 -17.48 15.52
CA SER A 405 4.60 -16.70 16.74
C SER A 405 5.92 -16.00 16.97
N VAL A 406 5.87 -14.71 17.27
CA VAL A 406 7.01 -13.89 17.66
C VAL A 406 6.87 -13.59 19.14
N ARG A 407 7.95 -13.73 19.89
CA ARG A 407 7.98 -13.49 21.33
C ARG A 407 9.13 -12.55 21.67
N ASP A 408 8.84 -11.58 22.52
CA ASP A 408 9.88 -10.80 23.21
C ASP A 408 10.24 -11.52 24.52
N PRO A 409 11.43 -12.13 24.63
CA PRO A 409 11.83 -12.88 25.83
C PRO A 409 12.00 -11.99 27.06
N ARG A 410 12.05 -10.66 26.91
CA ARG A 410 12.20 -9.71 28.03
C ARG A 410 10.87 -9.28 28.62
N THR A 411 9.84 -9.13 27.78
CA THR A 411 8.51 -8.66 28.20
C THR A 411 7.45 -9.75 28.22
N ASP A 412 7.77 -10.92 27.66
CA ASP A 412 6.84 -12.05 27.45
C ASP A 412 5.63 -11.67 26.58
N LYS A 413 5.77 -10.62 25.78
CA LYS A 413 4.76 -10.20 24.80
C LYS A 413 4.85 -11.10 23.57
N HIS A 414 3.69 -11.44 23.02
CA HIS A 414 3.53 -12.33 21.87
C HIS A 414 2.83 -11.61 20.71
N TRP A 415 3.24 -11.94 19.49
CA TRP A 415 2.62 -11.53 18.25
C TRP A 415 2.47 -12.76 17.37
N ASP A 416 1.24 -13.10 17.00
CA ASP A 416 0.89 -14.34 16.30
C ASP A 416 0.18 -14.06 14.97
#